data_AF-A0A528GZQ8-F1
#
_entry.id   AF-A0A528GZQ8-F1
#
_cell.length_a   1.000
_cell.length_b   1.000
_cell.length_c   1.000
_cell.angle_alpha   90.00
_cell.angle_beta   90.00
_cell.angle_gamma   90.00
#
_symmetry.space_group_name_H-M   'P 1'
#
loop_
_entity.id
_entity.type
_entity.pdbx_description
1 polymer ?
#
loop_
_entity_poly.entity_id
_entity_poly.type
_entity_poly.pdbx_seq_one_letter_code
_entity_poly.pdbx_strand_id
1 'polypeptide(L)' 'IARNQGIRVLFEGGSRVVFRLSGTGTSGATLRVYIERYEPDKSRHDLDTQEALADLIAAADDIAGIRGHTGRVKPSVIT' A
#
# COMPACT_ATOMS: atom_id res chain seq x y z
N ILE A 1 -16.41 19.63 -1.09
CA ILE A 1 -16.15 18.23 -0.67
C ILE A 1 -15.51 17.50 -1.85
N ALA A 2 -14.29 16.99 -1.71
CA ALA A 2 -13.65 16.18 -2.75
C ALA A 2 -14.08 14.71 -2.59
N ARG A 3 -14.49 14.06 -3.69
CA ARG A 3 -14.93 12.64 -3.69
C ARG A 3 -13.76 11.72 -4.09
N ASN A 4 -13.84 10.43 -3.74
CA ASN A 4 -12.93 9.38 -4.21
C ASN A 4 -11.43 9.60 -3.94
N GLN A 5 -11.08 10.05 -2.73
CA GLN A 5 -9.69 10.37 -2.37
C GLN A 5 -8.80 9.15 -2.10
N GLY A 6 -9.35 7.95 -2.21
CA GLY A 6 -8.67 6.68 -1.98
C GLY A 6 -9.44 5.78 -1.02
N ILE A 7 -9.05 4.51 -0.99
CA ILE A 7 -9.53 3.50 -0.04
C ILE A 7 -8.49 3.40 1.07
N ARG A 8 -8.93 3.44 2.33
CA ARG A 8 -8.06 3.32 3.50
C ARG A 8 -8.42 2.05 4.27
N VAL A 9 -7.42 1.21 4.50
CA VAL A 9 -7.50 0.04 5.38
C VAL A 9 -6.73 0.38 6.65
N LEU A 10 -7.40 0.31 7.79
CA LEU A 10 -6.83 0.56 9.10
C LEU A 10 -6.69 -0.78 9.82
N PHE A 11 -5.50 -1.10 10.29
CA PHE A 11 -5.23 -2.31 11.05
C PHE A 11 -5.27 -2.00 12.53
N GLU A 12 -5.61 -3.01 13.32
CA GLU A 12 -5.36 -2.95 14.76
C GLU A 12 -3.87 -2.71 15.01
N GLY A 13 -3.55 -1.94 16.06
CA GLY A 13 -2.18 -1.50 16.32
C GLY A 13 -1.73 -0.26 15.53
N GLY A 14 -2.61 0.37 14.75
CA GLY A 14 -2.38 1.72 14.20
C GLY A 14 -1.71 1.77 12.83
N SER A 15 -1.33 0.63 12.25
CA SER A 15 -0.82 0.53 10.89
C SER A 15 -1.93 0.77 9.86
N ARG A 16 -1.56 1.18 8.63
CA ARG A 16 -2.53 1.50 7.58
C ARG A 16 -1.99 1.23 6.17
N VAL A 17 -2.92 0.91 5.29
CA VAL A 17 -2.70 0.87 3.83
C VAL A 17 -3.68 1.81 3.14
N VAL A 18 -3.21 2.56 2.15
CA VAL A 18 -4.04 3.47 1.37
C VAL A 18 -3.87 3.19 -0.13
N PHE A 19 -4.98 2.94 -0.81
CA PHE A 19 -5.03 2.75 -2.26
C PHE A 19 -5.59 3.99 -2.94
N ARG A 20 -4.87 4.51 -3.94
CA ARG A 20 -5.33 5.63 -4.77
C ARG A 20 -5.18 5.29 -6.23
N LEU A 21 -6.30 5.29 -6.95
CA LEU A 21 -6.30 5.17 -8.41
C LEU A 21 -6.27 6.56 -9.03
N SER A 22 -5.41 6.77 -10.01
CA SER A 22 -5.27 8.03 -10.74
C SER A 22 -5.06 7.78 -12.23
N GLY A 23 -5.33 8.80 -13.05
CA GLY A 23 -5.06 8.71 -14.49
C GLY A 23 -5.95 7.74 -15.25
N THR A 24 -7.22 7.55 -14.87
CA THR A 24 -8.16 6.61 -15.53
C THR A 24 -8.62 7.04 -16.93
N GLY A 25 -7.83 7.85 -17.64
CA GLY A 25 -8.09 8.27 -19.02
C GLY A 25 -7.53 7.28 -20.04
N THR A 26 -7.25 7.77 -21.25
CA THR A 26 -6.81 6.94 -22.40
C THR A 26 -5.41 6.33 -22.22
N SER A 27 -4.55 6.91 -21.38
CA SER A 27 -3.16 6.47 -21.18
C SER A 27 -2.98 5.37 -20.14
N GLY A 28 -4.08 4.79 -19.63
CA GLY A 28 -4.07 3.78 -18.58
C GLY A 28 -3.97 4.36 -17.17
N ALA A 29 -4.40 3.58 -16.18
CA ALA A 29 -4.48 4.03 -14.79
C ALA A 29 -3.22 3.70 -13.97
N THR A 30 -2.90 4.56 -13.01
CA THR A 30 -1.88 4.31 -11.99
C THR A 30 -2.54 4.03 -10.65
N LEU A 31 -2.31 2.83 -10.12
CA LEU A 31 -2.59 2.47 -8.73
C LEU A 31 -1.38 2.87 -7.87
N ARG A 32 -1.60 3.73 -6.88
CA ARG A 32 -0.63 4.04 -5.82
C ARG A 32 -1.05 3.36 -4.54
N VAL A 33 -0.10 2.67 -3.90
CA VAL A 33 -0.29 1.99 -2.62
C VAL A 33 0.65 2.63 -1.61
N TYR A 34 0.10 3.22 -0.56
CA TYR A 34 0.85 3.77 0.55
C TYR A 34 0.73 2.80 1.72
N ILE A 35 1.85 2.42 2.31
CA ILE A 35 1.91 1.44 3.38
C ILE A 35 2.64 2.08 4.54
N GLU A 36 2.03 2.04 5.71
CA GLU A 36 2.58 2.62 6.92
C GLU A 36 2.38 1.66 8.06
N ARG A 37 3.47 1.42 8.78
CA ARG A 37 3.49 0.60 9.97
C ARG A 37 3.72 1.47 11.19
N TYR A 38 2.83 1.37 12.17
CA TYR A 38 3.11 1.92 13.49
C TYR A 38 4.00 0.94 14.27
N GLU A 39 5.09 1.45 14.84
CA GLU A 39 6.00 0.65 15.66
C GLU A 39 6.34 1.42 16.94
N PRO A 40 5.74 1.05 18.09
CA PRO A 40 6.04 1.71 19.36
C PRO A 40 7.37 1.25 19.98
N ASP A 41 7.88 0.08 19.60
CA ASP A 41 9.12 -0.46 20.16
C ASP A 41 10.35 0.12 19.44
N LYS A 42 11.10 0.95 20.18
CA LYS A 42 12.31 1.62 19.67
C LYS A 42 13.39 0.65 19.22
N SER A 43 13.45 -0.55 19.80
CA SER A 43 14.45 -1.55 19.40
C SER A 43 14.25 -2.06 17.97
N ARG A 44 13.08 -1.78 17.39
CA ARG A 44 12.67 -2.22 16.05
C ARG A 44 12.69 -1.10 15.02
N HIS A 45 13.12 0.10 15.41
CA HIS A 45 13.14 1.27 14.51
C HIS A 45 14.27 1.21 13.48
N ASP A 46 15.32 0.43 13.76
CA ASP A 46 16.45 0.22 12.84
C ASP A 46 16.25 -0.96 11.87
N LEU A 47 15.06 -1.59 11.87
CA LEU A 47 14.74 -2.62 10.89
C LEU A 47 14.74 -2.02 9.48
N ASP A 48 15.19 -2.81 8.50
CA ASP A 48 15.07 -2.44 7.11
C ASP A 48 13.59 -2.20 6.75
N THR A 49 13.30 -1.14 6.00
CA THR A 49 11.92 -0.76 5.68
C THR A 49 11.18 -1.85 4.92
N GLN A 50 11.82 -2.58 4.00
CA GLN A 50 11.15 -3.65 3.25
C GLN A 50 10.84 -4.84 4.17
N GLU A 51 11.73 -5.16 5.09
CA GLU A 51 11.48 -6.17 6.12
C GLU A 51 10.34 -5.75 7.05
N ALA A 52 10.38 -4.51 7.56
CA ALA A 52 9.37 -3.98 8.47
C ALA A 52 7.97 -3.91 7.82
N LEU A 53 7.88 -3.69 6.50
CA LEU A 53 6.63 -3.56 5.79
C LEU A 53 6.16 -4.84 5.09
N ALA A 54 6.95 -5.93 5.11
CA ALA A 54 6.70 -7.14 4.33
C ALA A 54 5.28 -7.71 4.50
N ASP A 55 4.83 -7.87 5.74
CA ASP A 55 3.50 -8.42 6.05
C ASP A 55 2.38 -7.50 5.56
N LEU A 56 2.56 -6.18 5.66
CA LEU A 56 1.57 -5.21 5.18
C LEU A 56 1.55 -5.12 3.64
N ILE A 57 2.69 -5.31 2.98
CA ILE A 57 2.78 -5.40 1.52
C ILE A 57 2.01 -6.63 1.02
N ALA A 58 2.22 -7.78 1.66
CA ALA A 58 1.49 -9.01 1.33
C ALA A 58 -0.02 -8.84 1.56
N ALA A 59 -0.41 -8.34 2.74
CA ALA A 59 -1.81 -8.07 3.04
C ALA A 59 -2.45 -7.08 2.05
N ALA A 60 -1.71 -6.05 1.62
CA ALA A 60 -2.20 -5.09 0.63
C ALA A 60 -2.45 -5.72 -0.76
N ASP A 61 -1.56 -6.61 -1.22
CA ASP A 61 -1.75 -7.34 -2.48
C ASP A 61 -2.97 -8.27 -2.39
N ASP A 62 -3.11 -9.00 -1.29
CA ASP A 62 -4.23 -9.93 -1.07
C ASP A 62 -5.57 -9.20 -0.98
N ILE A 63 -5.66 -8.13 -0.17
CA ILE A 63 -6.90 -7.36 0.03
C ILE A 63 -7.36 -6.72 -1.28
N ALA A 64 -6.44 -6.12 -2.04
CA ALA A 64 -6.78 -5.41 -3.27
C ALA A 64 -6.72 -6.30 -4.51
N GLY A 65 -6.29 -7.56 -4.40
CA GLY A 65 -6.10 -8.48 -5.51
C GLY A 65 -5.20 -7.94 -6.62
N ILE A 66 -4.15 -7.18 -6.28
CA ILE A 66 -3.42 -6.34 -7.26
C ILE A 66 -2.83 -7.21 -8.36
N ARG A 67 -2.16 -8.31 -7.99
CA ARG A 67 -1.64 -9.26 -8.97
C ARG A 67 -2.73 -9.85 -9.87
N GLY A 68 -3.87 -10.23 -9.30
CA GLY A 68 -4.99 -10.79 -10.05
C GLY A 68 -5.62 -9.80 -11.04
N HIS A 69 -5.75 -8.54 -10.65
CA HIS A 69 -6.38 -7.50 -11.47
C HIS A 69 -5.42 -6.85 -12.48
N THR A 70 -4.13 -6.80 -12.19
CA THR A 70 -3.16 -6.03 -12.99
C THR A 70 -2.11 -6.90 -13.69
N GLY A 71 -1.97 -8.17 -13.30
CA GLY A 71 -0.89 -9.05 -13.74
C GLY A 71 0.50 -8.65 -13.23
N ARG A 72 0.62 -7.61 -12.40
CA ARG A 72 1.91 -7.14 -11.88
C ARG A 72 2.33 -7.94 -10.65
N VAL A 73 3.58 -8.41 -10.67
CA VAL A 73 4.21 -9.12 -9.54
C VAL A 73 5.08 -8.22 -8.67
N LYS A 74 5.34 -6.98 -9.11
CA LYS A 74 6.10 -5.95 -8.38
C LYS A 74 5.66 -4.55 -8.80
N PRO A 75 5.81 -3.54 -7.94
CA PRO A 75 5.53 -2.15 -8.31
C PRO A 75 6.52 -1.66 -9.38
N SER A 76 6.08 -0.69 -10.19
CA SER A 76 6.95 -0.03 -11.17
C SER A 76 7.94 0.94 -10.52
N VAL A 77 7.57 1.54 -9.39
CA VAL A 77 8.36 2.52 -8.62
C VAL A 77 8.13 2.29 -7.13
N ILE A 78 9.18 2.40 -6.32
CA ILE A 78 9.16 2.39 -4.86
C ILE A 78 9.82 3.70 -4.39
N THR A 79 9.31 4.30 -3.32
CA THR A 79 9.83 5.52 -2.69
C THR A 79 9.81 5.34 -1.19
#